data_AF-A0A957QVQ9-F1
#
_entry.id   AF-A0A957QVQ9-F1
#
_cell.length_a   1.000
_cell.length_b   1.000
_cell.length_c   1.000
_cell.angle_alpha   90.00
_cell.angle_beta   90.00
_cell.angle_gamma   90.00
#
_symmetry.space_group_name_H-M   'P 1'
#
loop_
_entity.id
_entity.type
_entity.pdbx_description
1 polymer ?
#
loop_
_entity_poly.entity_id
_entity_poly.type
_entity_poly.pdbx_seq_one_letter_code
_entity_poly.pdbx_strand_id
1 'polypeptide(L)' 'AREYGIPAVVGVHEATRRLQTGDRVRVDGSSGAVTVLAKRIGNDDK' A
#
# COMPACT_ATOMS: atom_id res chain seq x y z
N ALA A 1 -0.46 14.81 4.83
CA ALA A 1 0.81 14.05 4.85
C ALA A 1 1.97 14.91 5.34
N ARG A 2 2.30 16.02 4.66
CA ARG A 2 3.42 16.89 5.04
C ARG A 2 3.23 17.56 6.42
N GLU A 3 1.99 17.83 6.80
CA GLU A 3 1.65 18.40 8.12
C GLU A 3 1.60 17.36 9.25
N TYR A 4 1.46 16.07 8.93
CA TYR A 4 1.36 14.99 9.92
C TYR A 4 2.69 14.26 10.13
N GLY A 5 3.74 14.58 9.36
CA GLY A 5 5.04 13.91 9.43
C GLY A 5 5.02 12.45 8.96
N ILE A 6 3.93 11.99 8.35
CA ILE A 6 3.78 10.60 7.90
C ILE A 6 4.17 10.50 6.41
N PRO A 7 4.99 9.50 6.02
CA PRO A 7 5.34 9.29 4.63
C PRO A 7 4.09 9.04 3.77
N ALA A 8 4.03 9.68 2.62
CA ALA A 8 2.94 9.51 1.66
C ALA A 8 3.48 9.45 0.24
N VAL A 9 2.88 8.59 -0.57
CA VAL A 9 3.14 8.43 -1.99
C VAL A 9 1.81 8.63 -2.73
N VAL A 10 1.84 9.41 -3.81
CA VAL A 10 0.65 9.73 -4.63
C VAL A 10 0.92 9.38 -6.09
N GLY A 11 -0.15 9.18 -6.87
CA GLY A 11 -0.02 8.89 -8.31
C GLY A 11 0.44 7.46 -8.66
N VAL A 12 0.34 6.52 -7.72
CA VAL A 12 0.70 5.11 -7.98
C VAL A 12 -0.34 4.49 -8.93
N HIS A 13 0.12 4.04 -10.09
CA HIS A 13 -0.73 3.46 -11.12
C HIS A 13 -1.51 2.24 -10.58
N GLU A 14 -2.84 2.28 -10.73
CA GLU A 14 -3.75 1.20 -10.30
C GLU A 14 -3.63 0.77 -8.83
N ALA A 15 -3.15 1.66 -7.95
CA ALA A 15 -2.90 1.32 -6.54
C ALA A 15 -4.10 0.64 -5.86
N THR A 16 -5.29 1.17 -6.07
CA THR A 16 -6.54 0.66 -5.47
C THR A 16 -7.05 -0.64 -6.08
N ARG A 17 -6.60 -1.02 -7.29
CA ARG A 17 -6.88 -2.35 -7.86
C ARG A 17 -5.92 -3.40 -7.30
N ARG A 18 -4.66 -3.02 -7.11
CA ARG A 18 -3.58 -3.93 -6.67
C ARG A 18 -3.58 -4.16 -5.17
N LEU A 19 -3.95 -3.14 -4.39
CA LEU A 19 -4.05 -3.18 -2.93
C LEU A 19 -5.48 -3.42 -2.51
N GLN A 20 -5.67 -4.36 -1.60
CA GLN A 20 -6.98 -4.71 -1.05
C GLN A 20 -7.02 -4.41 0.45
N THR A 21 -8.22 -4.17 0.99
CA THR A 21 -8.40 -4.03 2.43
C THR A 21 -7.84 -5.26 3.15
N GLY A 22 -6.98 -5.03 4.14
CA GLY A 22 -6.29 -6.09 4.88
C GLY A 22 -4.90 -6.44 4.37
N ASP A 23 -4.49 -5.95 3.18
CA ASP A 23 -3.10 -6.05 2.74
C ASP A 23 -2.19 -5.22 3.67
N ARG A 24 -1.04 -5.79 4.05
CA ARG A 24 0.02 -5.03 4.74
C ARG A 24 1.00 -4.49 3.72
N VAL A 25 1.22 -3.18 3.75
CA VAL A 25 2.11 -2.49 2.82
C VAL A 25 3.14 -1.65 3.56
N ARG A 26 4.33 -1.52 2.97
CA ARG A 26 5.34 -0.53 3.32
C ARG A 26 5.24 0.64 2.37
N VAL A 27 5.22 1.85 2.91
CA VAL A 27 5.25 3.09 2.15
C VAL A 27 6.60 3.76 2.38
N ASP A 28 7.33 4.02 1.30
CA ASP A 28 8.56 4.81 1.31
C ASP A 28 8.31 6.14 0.60
N GLY A 29 8.13 7.19 1.42
CA GLY A 29 7.89 8.54 0.92
C GLY A 29 9.14 9.23 0.33
N SER A 30 10.34 8.67 0.52
CA SER A 30 11.59 9.22 -0.02
C SER A 30 11.84 8.74 -1.45
N SER A 31 11.64 7.44 -1.70
CA SER A 31 11.78 6.85 -3.04
C SER A 31 10.49 6.89 -3.87
N GLY A 32 9.34 7.15 -3.24
CA GLY A 32 8.04 7.08 -3.89
C GLY A 32 7.54 5.64 -4.10
N ALA A 33 8.10 4.68 -3.37
CA ALA A 33 7.78 3.27 -3.53
C ALA A 33 6.72 2.78 -2.53
N VAL A 34 5.88 1.85 -2.98
CA VAL A 34 4.95 1.09 -2.13
C VAL A 34 5.20 -0.39 -2.34
N THR A 35 5.49 -1.13 -1.28
CA THR A 35 5.80 -2.56 -1.32
C THR A 35 4.75 -3.34 -0.54
N VAL A 36 4.20 -4.40 -1.12
CA VAL A 36 3.30 -5.31 -0.40
C VAL A 36 4.13 -6.27 0.43
N LEU A 37 3.92 -6.27 1.75
CA LEU A 37 4.62 -7.13 2.70
C LEU A 37 3.87 -8.43 2.96
N ALA A 38 2.54 -8.36 3.00
CA ALA A 38 1.67 -9.52 3.12
C ALA A 38 0.33 -9.22 2.44
N LYS A 39 -0.15 -10.20 1.67
CA LYS A 39 -1.53 -10.15 1.17
C LYS A 39 -2.51 -10.44 2.30
N ARG A 40 -3.72 -9.89 2.18
CA ARG A 40 -4.85 -10.32 3.01
C ARG A 40 -4.95 -11.84 2.96
N ILE A 41 -5.16 -12.46 4.11
CA ILE A 41 -5.53 -13.88 4.15
C ILE A 41 -6.98 -13.93 3.65
N GLY A 42 -7.17 -14.19 2.37
CA GLY A 42 -8.49 -14.47 1.81
C GLY A 42 -8.82 -15.93 2.05
N ASN A 43 -10.02 -16.22 2.55
CA ASN A 43 -10.59 -17.57 2.55
C ASN A 43 -11.08 -17.95 1.14
N ASP A 44 -10.34 -17.51 0.12
CA ASP A 44 -10.73 -17.48 -1.29
C ASP A 44 -10.27 -18.76 -2.04
N ASP A 45 -9.93 -19.82 -1.29
CA ASP A 45 -9.60 -21.17 -1.79
C ASP A 45 -10.86 -22.04 -1.93
N LYS A 46 -11.86 -21.60 -2.71
CA LYS A 46 -12.98 -22.47 -3.10
C LYS A 46 -13.14 -22.58 -4.60
#